data_AF-A0A5B7BDK6-F1
#
_entry.id   AF-A0A5B7BDK6-F1
#
_cell.length_a   1.000
_cell.length_b   1.000
_cell.length_c   1.000
_cell.angle_alpha   90.00
_cell.angle_beta   90.00
_cell.angle_gamma   90.00
#
_symmetry.space_group_name_H-M   'P 1'
#
loop_
_entity.id
_entity.type
_entity.pdbx_description
1 polymer ?
#
loop_
_entity_poly.entity_id
_entity_poly.type
_entity_poly.pdbx_seq_one_letter_code
_entity_poly.pdbx_strand_id
1 'polypeptide(L)'
;EFLIIGCDGIWDVMSSQQAVSHVRRGLRRHDDPDQCARDLVMEALRLNTFDNLTVIVVCLSSPDHREASPPRQQQQQRRLRCCSLSAEALCSLRSFLDGSGSR
;
A
#
# COMPACT_ATOMS: atom_id res chain seq x y z
N GLU A 1 -6.31 -7.86 -3.45
CA GLU A 1 -6.48 -6.41 -3.70
C GLU A 1 -5.50 -5.59 -2.88
N PHE A 2 -5.20 -4.36 -3.28
CA PHE A 2 -4.31 -3.47 -2.56
C PHE A 2 -4.70 -2.00 -2.75
N LEU A 3 -4.25 -1.15 -1.83
CA LEU A 3 -4.39 0.30 -1.89
C LEU A 3 -2.99 0.93 -1.98
N ILE A 4 -2.84 1.91 -2.87
CA ILE A 4 -1.64 2.75 -2.96
C ILE A 4 -2.04 4.15 -2.48
N ILE A 5 -1.32 4.67 -1.50
CA ILE A 5 -1.42 6.05 -1.05
C ILE A 5 -0.07 6.70 -1.36
N GLY A 6 -0.06 7.84 -2.02
CA GLY A 6 1.18 8.57 -2.31
C GLY A 6 0.93 10.06 -2.40
N CYS A 7 1.98 10.86 -2.24
CA CYS A 7 1.96 12.30 -2.50
C CYS A 7 1.92 12.61 -4.00
N ASP A 8 1.62 13.86 -4.34
CA ASP A 8 1.65 14.44 -5.68
C ASP A 8 2.95 14.14 -6.44
N GLY A 9 4.11 14.19 -5.79
CA GLY A 9 5.40 13.88 -6.43
C GLY A 9 5.48 12.51 -7.13
N ILE A 10 4.64 11.53 -6.75
CA ILE A 10 4.48 10.24 -7.44
C ILE A 10 3.52 10.38 -8.62
N TRP A 11 2.37 11.00 -8.39
CA TRP A 11 1.28 11.09 -9.36
C TRP A 11 1.53 12.10 -10.48
N ASP A 12 2.43 13.05 -10.26
CA ASP A 12 2.87 14.03 -11.27
C ASP A 12 3.66 13.37 -12.40
N VAL A 13 4.37 12.27 -12.12
CA VAL A 13 5.21 11.55 -13.09
C VAL A 13 4.66 10.19 -13.47
N MET A 14 3.68 9.66 -12.73
CA MET A 14 3.14 8.32 -12.95
C MET A 14 1.62 8.31 -12.83
N SER A 15 0.94 7.79 -13.86
CA SER A 15 -0.50 7.58 -13.81
C SER A 15 -0.89 6.48 -12.79
N SER A 16 -2.13 6.55 -12.30
CA SER A 16 -2.69 5.52 -11.41
C SER A 16 -2.56 4.11 -11.97
N GLN A 17 -2.77 3.95 -13.28
CA GLN A 17 -2.73 2.64 -13.94
C GLN A 17 -1.30 2.08 -14.02
N GLN A 18 -0.30 2.95 -14.23
CA GLN A 18 1.11 2.56 -14.17
C GLN A 18 1.46 2.12 -12.75
N ALA A 19 1.11 2.89 -11.72
CA ALA A 19 1.40 2.54 -10.34
C ALA A 19 0.77 1.20 -9.93
N VAL A 20 -0.51 0.98 -10.28
CA VAL A 20 -1.20 -0.30 -10.06
C VAL A 20 -0.48 -1.44 -10.76
N SER A 21 -0.05 -1.25 -12.01
CA SER A 21 0.65 -2.28 -12.77
C SER A 21 2.00 -2.63 -12.15
N HIS A 22 2.73 -1.63 -11.65
CA HIS A 22 3.99 -1.81 -10.94
C HIS A 22 3.81 -2.61 -9.65
N VAL A 23 2.92 -2.17 -8.76
CA VAL A 23 2.66 -2.85 -7.48
C VAL A 23 2.13 -4.26 -7.70
N ARG A 24 1.17 -4.45 -8.60
CA ARG A 24 0.62 -5.78 -8.89
C ARG A 24 1.69 -6.74 -9.41
N ARG A 25 2.62 -6.26 -10.23
CA ARG A 25 3.74 -7.07 -10.73
C ARG A 25 4.74 -7.40 -9.62
N GLY A 26 5.07 -6.44 -8.75
CA GLY A 26 5.94 -6.67 -7.59
C GLY A 26 5.35 -7.69 -6.61
N LEU A 27 4.11 -7.48 -6.18
CA LEU A 27 3.42 -8.39 -5.27
C LEU A 27 3.36 -9.83 -5.81
N ARG A 28 3.12 -10.03 -7.11
CA ARG A 28 3.17 -11.38 -7.71
C ARG A 28 4.57 -12.02 -7.73
N ARG A 29 5.63 -11.22 -7.70
CA ARG A 29 7.02 -11.69 -7.76
C ARG A 29 7.58 -12.01 -6.39
N HIS A 30 7.34 -11.15 -5.40
CA HIS A 30 8.00 -11.22 -4.11
C HIS A 30 7.06 -11.13 -2.90
N ASP A 31 5.78 -10.84 -3.10
CA ASP A 31 4.76 -10.74 -2.03
C ASP A 31 5.18 -9.83 -0.86
N ASP A 32 5.79 -8.69 -1.18
CA ASP A 32 6.30 -7.72 -0.20
C ASP A 32 5.82 -6.30 -0.54
N PRO A 33 4.84 -5.74 0.20
CA PRO A 33 4.32 -4.41 -0.06
C PRO A 33 5.32 -3.28 0.23
N ASP A 34 6.23 -3.45 1.20
CA ASP A 34 7.26 -2.45 1.52
C ASP A 34 8.24 -2.34 0.35
N GLN A 35 8.61 -3.48 -0.25
CA GLN A 35 9.43 -3.49 -1.46
C GLN A 35 8.68 -2.86 -2.65
N CYS A 36 7.38 -3.14 -2.83
CA CYS A 36 6.58 -2.49 -3.86
C CYS A 36 6.51 -0.96 -3.72
N ALA A 37 6.42 -0.46 -2.48
CA ALA A 37 6.44 0.98 -2.23
C ALA A 37 7.79 1.61 -2.64
N ARG A 38 8.92 0.94 -2.31
CA ARG A 38 10.25 1.38 -2.75
C ARG A 38 10.39 1.36 -4.26
N ASP A 39 9.89 0.32 -4.92
CA ASP A 39 9.95 0.22 -6.38
C ASP A 39 9.17 1.35 -7.07
N LEU A 40 8.03 1.78 -6.52
CA LEU A 40 7.30 2.95 -7.01
C LEU A 40 8.09 4.25 -6.85
N VAL A 41 8.72 4.46 -5.69
CA VAL A 41 9.59 5.62 -5.44
C VAL A 41 10.76 5.65 -6.43
N MET A 42 11.41 4.50 -6.64
CA MET A 42 12.53 4.38 -7.59
C MET A 42 12.08 4.65 -9.02
N GLU A 43 10.89 4.20 -9.40
CA GLU A 43 10.35 4.49 -10.72
C GLU A 43 10.02 5.98 -10.91
N ALA A 44 9.46 6.64 -9.90
CA ALA A 44 9.20 8.09 -9.96
C ALA A 44 10.52 8.90 -10.08
N LEU A 45 11.57 8.50 -9.36
CA LEU A 45 12.92 9.08 -9.51
C LEU A 45 13.48 8.84 -10.92
N ARG A 46 13.27 7.63 -11.49
CA ARG A 46 13.69 7.31 -12.87
C ARG A 46 12.95 8.16 -13.92
N LEU A 47 11.73 8.60 -13.61
CA LEU A 47 10.94 9.52 -14.40
C LEU A 47 11.26 10.99 -14.12
N ASN A 48 12.35 11.26 -13.40
CA ASN A 48 12.89 12.60 -13.12
C ASN A 48 11.95 13.51 -12.32
N THR A 49 11.23 12.96 -11.33
CA THR A 49 10.61 13.81 -10.30
C THR A 49 11.67 14.50 -9.45
N PHE A 50 11.39 15.74 -9.05
CA PHE A 50 12.23 16.53 -8.15
C PHE A 50 11.55 16.81 -6.81
N ASP A 51 10.35 16.28 -6.60
CA ASP A 51 9.58 16.49 -5.38
C ASP A 51 9.96 15.49 -4.29
N ASN A 52 9.45 15.72 -3.07
CA ASN A 52 9.47 14.76 -1.99
C ASN A 52 8.55 13.59 -2.31
N LEU A 53 9.04 12.37 -2.09
CA LEU A 53 8.32 11.15 -2.42
C LEU A 53 7.94 10.38 -1.16
N THR A 54 6.64 10.12 -1.00
CA THR A 54 6.09 9.23 0.03
C THR A 54 5.09 8.29 -0.63
N VAL A 55 5.21 6.99 -0.34
CA VAL A 55 4.30 5.94 -0.82
C VAL A 55 4.01 4.98 0.32
N ILE A 56 2.74 4.59 0.47
CA ILE A 56 2.27 3.52 1.35
C ILE A 56 1.49 2.52 0.48
N VAL A 57 1.85 1.24 0.59
CA VAL A 57 1.12 0.14 -0.07
C VAL A 57 0.48 -0.72 1.02
N VAL A 58 -0.84 -0.91 0.94
CA VAL A 58 -1.61 -1.73 1.87
C VAL A 58 -2.20 -2.90 1.13
N CYS A 59 -1.84 -4.13 1.49
CA CYS A 59 -2.47 -5.34 0.97
C CYS A 59 -3.76 -5.63 1.72
N LEU A 60 -4.86 -5.80 0.99
CA LEU A 60 -6.18 -6.14 1.53
C LEU A 60 -6.37 -7.65 1.42
N SER A 61 -6.47 -8.33 2.56
CA SER A 61 -6.81 -9.75 2.64
C SER A 61 -8.32 -9.92 2.82
N SER A 62 -8.94 -10.81 2.04
CA SER A 62 -10.29 -11.29 2.37
C SER A 62 -10.22 -12.06 3.69
N PRO A 63 -11.20 -11.90 4.61
CA PRO A 63 -11.27 -12.70 5.84
C PRO A 63 -11.21 -14.21 5.58
N ASP A 64 -11.66 -14.68 4.42
CA ASP A 64 -11.72 -16.10 4.05
C ASP A 64 -10.34 -16.72 3.71
N HIS A 65 -9.29 -15.92 3.52
CA HIS A 65 -7.97 -16.43 3.12
C HIS A 65 -6.99 -16.69 4.28
N ARG A 66 -7.41 -16.51 5.54
CA ARG A 66 -6.53 -16.68 6.71
C ARG A 66 -6.16 -18.14 7.02
N GLU A 67 -6.85 -19.13 6.45
CA GLU A 67 -6.66 -20.54 6.81
C GLU A 67 -5.61 -21.31 5.97
N ALA A 68 -5.17 -20.79 4.83
CA ALA A 68 -4.34 -21.57 3.89
C ALA A 68 -2.81 -21.38 4.01
N SER A 69 -2.33 -20.45 4.85
CA SER A 69 -0.90 -20.19 4.99
C SER A 69 -0.36 -20.79 6.30
N PRO A 70 0.68 -21.66 6.28
CA PRO A 70 1.31 -22.10 7.52
C PRO A 70 1.83 -20.90 8.30
N PRO A 71 1.87 -20.96 9.64
CA PRO A 71 2.34 -19.85 10.44
C PRO A 71 3.80 -19.60 10.09
N ARG A 72 4.08 -18.57 9.27
CA ARG A 72 5.44 -18.05 9.14
C ARG A 72 5.81 -17.52 10.52
N GLN A 73 6.53 -18.36 11.26
CA GLN A 73 7.11 -18.04 12.54
C GLN A 73 7.95 -16.79 12.36
N GLN A 74 7.45 -15.70 12.92
CA GLN A 74 8.22 -14.67 13.62
C GLN A 74 9.57 -14.31 12.97
N GLN A 75 9.54 -13.37 12.04
CA GLN A 75 10.56 -12.34 12.03
C GLN A 75 9.89 -10.98 12.13
N GLN A 76 9.50 -10.68 13.38
CA GLN A 76 9.16 -9.35 13.90
C GLN A 76 8.01 -8.68 13.13
N GLN A 77 6.82 -8.50 13.70
CA GLN A 77 6.66 -7.55 14.81
C GLN A 77 7.75 -6.47 14.85
N ARG A 78 8.17 -5.92 13.70
CA ARG A 78 8.52 -4.51 13.63
C ARG A 78 7.19 -3.85 13.91
N ARG A 79 6.89 -3.68 15.19
CA ARG A 79 5.86 -2.76 15.67
C ARG A 79 6.00 -1.56 14.74
N LEU A 80 4.98 -1.30 13.92
CA LEU A 80 4.84 -0.01 13.26
C LEU A 80 4.83 1.00 14.40
N ARG A 81 6.02 1.45 14.79
CA ARG A 81 6.23 2.43 15.86
C ARG A 81 6.18 3.83 15.26
N CYS A 82 5.66 3.96 14.05
CA CYS A 82 5.35 5.20 13.40
C CYS A 82 3.93 5.09 12.85
N CYS A 83 3.05 5.94 13.35
CA CYS A 83 1.69 6.19 12.86
C CYS A 83 0.65 5.10 13.17
N SER A 84 0.35 4.87 14.46
CA SER A 84 -1.02 4.43 14.79
C SER A 84 -1.96 5.54 14.34
N LEU A 85 -2.87 5.25 13.40
CA LEU A 85 -4.01 6.13 13.17
C LEU A 85 -4.74 6.31 14.50
N SER A 86 -5.20 7.53 14.78
CA SER A 86 -6.01 7.76 15.98
C SER A 86 -7.30 6.93 15.90
N ALA A 87 -7.94 6.68 17.04
CA ALA A 87 -9.21 5.95 17.06
C ALA A 87 -10.25 6.65 16.17
N GLU A 88 -10.24 7.98 16.15
CA GLU A 88 -11.09 8.82 15.30
C GLU A 88 -10.76 8.62 13.83
N ALA A 89 -9.48 8.68 13.45
CA ALA A 89 -9.04 8.48 12.07
C ALA A 89 -9.41 7.06 11.57
N LEU A 90 -9.30 6.05 12.42
CA LEU A 90 -9.75 4.68 12.11
C LEU A 90 -11.27 4.59 11.94
N CYS A 91 -12.05 5.23 12.81
CA CYS A 91 -13.51 5.27 12.70
C CYS A 91 -13.97 5.99 11.42
N SER A 92 -13.38 7.15 11.11
CA SER A 92 -13.67 7.88 9.87
C SER A 92 -13.32 7.07 8.63
N LEU A 93 -12.17 6.39 8.63
CA LEU A 93 -11.78 5.53 7.51
C LEU A 93 -12.75 4.36 7.31
N ARG A 94 -13.18 3.70 8.39
CA ARG A 94 -14.19 2.63 8.32
C ARG A 94 -15.51 3.12 7.74
N SER A 95 -16.04 4.22 8.26
CA SER A 95 -17.29 4.82 7.76
C SER A 95 -17.24 5.13 6.25
N PHE A 96 -16.10 5.64 5.77
CA PHE A 96 -15.92 5.94 4.35
C PHE A 96 -15.89 4.67 3.47
N LEU A 97 -15.19 3.62 3.93
CA LEU A 97 -15.12 2.34 3.22
C LEU A 97 -16.47 1.62 3.20
N ASP A 98 -17.23 1.68 4.29
CA ASP A 98 -18.56 1.06 4.36
C ASP A 98 -19.60 1.84 3.53
N GLY A 99 -19.49 3.17 3.46
CA GLY A 99 -20.39 4.04 2.71
C GLY A 99 -20.24 3.98 1.19
N SER A 100 -19.19 3.36 0.66
CA SER A 100 -18.94 3.21 -0.78
C SER A 100 -19.48 1.90 -1.37
N GLY A 101 -20.00 0.99 -0.54
CA GLY A 101 -20.59 -0.30 -0.95
C GLY A 101 -22.09 -0.26 -1.29
N SER A 102 -22.70 0.92 -1.42
CA SER A 102 -24.14 1.08 -1.70
C SER A 102 -24.40 2.04 -2.86
N ARG A 103 -23.98 1.69 -4.07
CA ARG A 103 -24.55 2.19 -5.34
C ARG A 103 -24.46 1.13 -6.43
#